data_AF-A0A453N4A4-F1
#
_entry.id   AF-A0A453N4A4-F1
#
_cell.length_a   1.000
_cell.length_b   1.000
_cell.length_c   1.000
_cell.angle_alpha   90.00
_cell.angle_beta   90.00
_cell.angle_gamma   90.00
#
_symmetry.space_group_name_H-M   'P 1'
#
loop_
_entity.id
_entity.type
_entity.pdbx_description
1 polymer ?
#
loop_
_entity_poly.entity_id
_entity_poly.type
_entity_poly.pdbx_seq_one_letter_code
_entity_poly.pdbx_strand_id
1 'polypeptide(L)'
;MTGSMLLIREFCDRFVPAEKVTRTRIFFPEAKEVTFARQSAFEGCSLKLDYLTKPSLFEDFGFTTKVKMADRVRPEDEIFLVAYPYFNVNEMLVVEELYKEAVLNTERKMIIFNGELDR
;
A
#
# COMPACT_ATOMS: atom_id res chain seq x y z
N MET A 1 -4.89 -8.97 -17.45
CA MET A 1 -6.06 -8.05 -17.31
C MET A 1 -5.62 -6.96 -16.33
N THR A 2 -6.09 -5.71 -16.39
CA THR A 2 -5.67 -4.62 -15.46
C THR A 2 -6.88 -3.95 -14.79
N GLY A 3 -7.99 -4.67 -14.66
CA GLY A 3 -9.27 -4.10 -14.25
C GLY A 3 -9.24 -3.50 -12.85
N SER A 4 -8.76 -4.27 -11.87
CA SER A 4 -8.63 -3.83 -10.48
C SER A 4 -7.67 -2.65 -10.32
N MET A 5 -6.52 -2.69 -11.02
CA MET A 5 -5.52 -1.62 -10.96
C MET A 5 -6.05 -0.30 -11.56
N LEU A 6 -6.78 -0.39 -12.67
CA LEU A 6 -7.46 0.77 -13.27
C LEU A 6 -8.54 1.33 -12.36
N LEU A 7 -9.32 0.49 -11.67
CA LEU A 7 -10.33 0.97 -10.74
C LEU A 7 -9.72 1.69 -9.54
N ILE A 8 -8.60 1.20 -9.01
CA ILE A 8 -7.86 1.90 -7.95
C ILE A 8 -7.32 3.23 -8.48
N ARG A 9 -6.78 3.25 -9.70
CA ARG A 9 -6.29 4.48 -10.34
C ARG A 9 -7.40 5.51 -10.53
N GLU A 10 -8.54 5.10 -11.08
CA GLU A 10 -9.70 5.97 -11.28
C GLU A 10 -10.26 6.48 -9.96
N PHE A 11 -10.26 5.66 -8.91
CA PHE A 11 -10.62 6.11 -7.58
C PHE A 11 -9.68 7.23 -7.11
N CYS A 12 -8.37 7.06 -7.25
CA CYS A 12 -7.42 8.10 -6.90
C CYS A 12 -7.67 9.39 -7.69
N ASP A 13 -7.89 9.29 -9.00
CA ASP A 13 -8.11 10.47 -9.85
C ASP A 13 -9.39 11.24 -9.51
N ARG A 14 -10.40 10.57 -8.96
CA ARG A 14 -11.69 11.20 -8.58
C ARG A 14 -11.74 11.67 -7.13
N PHE A 15 -11.10 10.96 -6.22
CA PHE A 15 -11.32 11.13 -4.78
C PHE A 15 -10.10 11.58 -3.98
N VAL A 16 -8.89 11.48 -4.54
CA VAL A 16 -7.70 12.07 -3.92
C VAL A 16 -7.60 13.53 -4.38
N PRO A 17 -7.64 14.52 -3.47
CA PRO A 17 -7.46 15.91 -3.84
C PRO A 17 -6.13 16.13 -4.59
N ALA A 18 -6.13 16.96 -5.62
CA ALA A 18 -4.98 17.15 -6.50
C ALA A 18 -3.71 17.57 -5.72
N GLU A 19 -3.87 18.40 -4.70
CA GLU A 19 -2.80 18.87 -3.81
C GLU A 19 -2.22 17.77 -2.90
N LYS A 20 -2.92 16.64 -2.75
CA LYS A 20 -2.52 15.50 -1.92
C LYS A 20 -1.99 14.31 -2.72
N VAL A 21 -1.98 14.38 -4.05
CA VAL A 21 -1.52 13.27 -4.90
C VAL A 21 -0.09 12.84 -4.55
N THR A 22 0.83 13.80 -4.39
CA THR A 22 2.24 13.51 -4.05
C THR A 22 2.43 13.05 -2.60
N ARG A 23 1.40 13.25 -1.75
CA ARG A 23 1.33 12.86 -0.33
C ARG A 23 0.47 11.60 -0.12
N THR A 24 0.06 10.96 -1.21
CA THR A 24 -0.73 9.72 -1.18
C THR A 24 0.17 8.54 -1.52
N ARG A 25 0.20 7.54 -0.65
CA ARG A 25 0.95 6.30 -0.82
C ARG A 25 0.00 5.12 -0.98
N ILE A 26 0.20 4.39 -2.07
CA ILE A 26 -0.49 3.14 -2.37
C ILE A 26 0.40 1.99 -1.98
N PHE A 27 -0.13 1.12 -1.14
CA PHE A 27 0.49 -0.10 -0.70
C PHE A 27 -0.15 -1.29 -1.41
N PHE A 28 0.64 -2.01 -2.19
CA PHE A 28 0.28 -3.29 -2.81
C PHE A 28 0.75 -4.47 -1.94
N PRO A 29 0.34 -5.71 -2.24
CA PRO A 29 0.78 -6.87 -1.47
C PRO A 29 2.29 -7.08 -1.59
N GLU A 30 2.83 -7.21 -2.81
CA GLU A 30 4.23 -7.49 -3.06
C GLU A 30 4.87 -6.51 -4.06
N ALA A 31 6.21 -6.57 -4.14
CA ALA A 31 6.99 -5.76 -5.07
C ALA A 31 6.66 -6.01 -6.55
N LYS A 32 6.17 -7.22 -6.89
CA LYS A 32 5.78 -7.56 -8.26
C LYS A 32 4.54 -6.76 -8.69
N GLU A 33 3.53 -6.62 -7.82
CA GLU A 33 2.35 -5.80 -8.11
C GLU A 33 2.71 -4.31 -8.22
N VAL A 34 3.66 -3.81 -7.42
CA VAL A 34 4.18 -2.44 -7.58
C VAL A 34 4.79 -2.25 -8.97
N THR A 35 5.63 -3.19 -9.40
CA THR A 35 6.30 -3.13 -10.70
C THR A 35 5.28 -3.17 -11.83
N PHE A 36 4.32 -4.08 -11.75
CA PHE A 36 3.22 -4.20 -12.70
C PHE A 36 2.38 -2.93 -12.76
N ALA A 37 1.99 -2.36 -11.60
CA ALA A 37 1.22 -1.13 -11.51
C ALA A 37 1.94 0.05 -12.17
N ARG A 38 3.25 0.22 -11.93
CA ARG A 38 4.07 1.28 -12.54
C ARG A 38 4.17 1.18 -14.06
N GLN A 39 4.20 -0.04 -14.58
CA GLN A 39 4.30 -0.32 -16.02
C GLN A 39 2.94 -0.34 -16.73
N SER A 40 1.84 -0.17 -15.99
CA SER A 40 0.47 -0.24 -16.52
C SER A 40 -0.37 0.95 -16.06
N ALA A 41 -1.35 0.73 -15.17
CA ALA A 41 -2.37 1.70 -14.79
C ALA A 41 -1.83 2.96 -14.09
N PHE A 42 -0.61 2.91 -13.56
CA PHE A 42 0.01 4.03 -12.82
C PHE A 42 1.23 4.63 -13.55
N GLU A 43 1.41 4.33 -14.83
CA GLU A 43 2.45 4.96 -15.63
C GLU A 43 2.30 6.49 -15.64
N GLY A 44 3.42 7.21 -15.44
CA GLY A 44 3.44 8.69 -15.43
C GLY A 44 2.76 9.34 -14.21
N CYS A 45 2.28 8.56 -13.23
CA CYS A 45 1.58 9.09 -12.07
C CYS A 45 2.53 9.58 -10.97
N SER A 46 2.13 10.66 -10.27
CA SER A 46 2.86 11.22 -9.11
C SER A 46 2.58 10.51 -7.77
N LEU A 47 1.59 9.60 -7.74
CA LEU A 47 1.26 8.77 -6.57
C LEU A 47 2.49 7.95 -6.14
N LYS A 48 2.68 7.78 -4.83
CA LYS A 48 3.75 6.92 -4.31
C LYS A 48 3.27 5.48 -4.30
N LEU A 49 3.98 4.57 -4.96
CA LEU A 49 3.64 3.13 -4.95
C LEU A 49 4.70 2.36 -4.17
N ASP A 50 4.24 1.54 -3.23
CA ASP A 50 5.03 0.73 -2.30
C ASP A 50 4.28 -0.59 -2.01
N TYR A 51 4.85 -1.47 -1.19
CA TYR A 51 4.26 -2.79 -0.90
C TYR A 51 4.39 -3.19 0.57
N LEU A 52 3.52 -4.14 0.99
CA LEU A 52 3.34 -4.55 2.38
C LEU A 52 4.10 -5.81 2.79
N THR A 53 4.62 -6.61 1.84
CA THR A 53 5.31 -7.84 2.26
C THR A 53 6.51 -7.57 3.15
N LYS A 54 6.42 -8.14 4.36
CA LYS A 54 7.59 -8.48 5.17
C LYS A 54 8.40 -9.54 4.41
N PRO A 55 9.73 -9.47 4.40
CA PRO A 55 10.53 -10.63 4.01
C PRO A 55 10.11 -11.78 4.94
N SER A 56 9.52 -12.80 4.34
CA SER A 56 9.49 -14.20 4.77
C SER A 56 9.42 -14.52 6.27
N LEU A 57 8.40 -15.30 6.64
CA LEU A 57 8.36 -16.21 7.80
C LEU A 57 9.59 -17.14 7.94
N PHE A 58 10.55 -17.11 7.00
CA PHE A 58 11.85 -17.77 7.11
C PHE A 58 12.87 -17.01 7.99
N GLU A 59 12.65 -15.73 8.29
CA GLU A 59 13.52 -14.93 9.18
C GLU A 59 13.16 -15.09 10.67
N ASP A 60 12.07 -15.79 11.00
CA ASP A 60 11.62 -16.05 12.37
C ASP A 60 12.53 -17.04 13.14
N PHE A 61 13.65 -17.49 12.56
CA PHE A 61 14.63 -18.38 13.22
C PHE A 61 16.04 -17.77 13.44
N GLY A 62 16.21 -16.46 13.29
CA GLY A 62 17.34 -15.74 13.89
C GLY A 62 18.16 -14.92 12.89
N PHE A 63 18.35 -13.66 13.26
CA PHE A 63 19.33 -12.69 12.74
C PHE A 63 19.01 -11.89 11.47
N THR A 64 17.76 -11.48 11.26
CA THR A 64 17.48 -10.33 10.39
C THR A 64 16.41 -9.40 10.96
N THR A 65 16.65 -8.10 10.78
CA THR A 65 15.93 -7.00 11.41
C THR A 65 14.53 -6.88 10.85
N LYS A 66 13.52 -7.14 11.69
CA LYS A 66 12.10 -6.89 11.39
C LYS A 66 11.89 -5.43 11.00
N VAL A 67 11.71 -5.16 9.71
CA VAL A 67 11.36 -3.82 9.21
C VAL A 67 9.92 -3.51 9.64
N LYS A 68 9.71 -2.45 10.42
CA LYS A 68 8.37 -2.02 10.84
C LYS A 68 7.67 -1.34 9.69
N MET A 69 6.35 -1.45 9.62
CA MET A 69 5.60 -0.74 8.57
C MET A 69 5.69 0.78 8.72
N ALA A 70 5.81 1.28 9.96
CA ALA A 70 6.10 2.69 10.21
C ALA A 70 7.39 3.19 9.56
N ASP A 71 8.39 2.32 9.34
CA ASP A 71 9.66 2.72 8.71
C ASP A 71 9.51 2.91 7.20
N ARG A 72 8.43 2.41 6.60
CA ARG A 72 8.12 2.54 5.17
C ARG A 72 7.28 3.78 4.84
N VAL A 73 6.62 4.36 5.84
CA VAL A 73 5.87 5.61 5.66
C VAL A 73 6.78 6.82 5.84
N ARG A 74 6.46 7.91 5.18
CA ARG A 74 7.18 9.17 5.31
C ARG A 74 6.37 10.19 6.11
N PRO A 75 7.01 11.15 6.80
CA PRO A 75 6.32 12.21 7.52
C PRO A 75 5.27 12.94 6.68
N GLU A 76 5.59 13.21 5.41
CA GLU A 76 4.74 13.92 4.45
C GLU A 76 3.56 13.11 3.91
N ASP A 77 3.50 11.80 4.15
CA ASP A 77 2.37 10.99 3.71
C ASP A 77 1.11 11.38 4.51
N GLU A 78 0.01 11.66 3.81
CA GLU A 78 -1.28 12.06 4.38
C GLU A 78 -2.38 11.02 4.16
N ILE A 79 -2.31 10.27 3.06
CA ILE A 79 -3.32 9.27 2.69
C ILE A 79 -2.60 7.97 2.33
N PHE A 80 -3.03 6.89 2.98
CA PHE A 80 -2.61 5.52 2.65
C PHE A 80 -3.76 4.81 1.95
N LEU A 81 -3.55 4.36 0.72
CA LEU A 81 -4.45 3.44 0.04
C LEU A 81 -3.82 2.06 0.08
N VAL A 82 -4.53 1.09 0.64
CA VAL A 82 -4.03 -0.27 0.79
C VAL A 82 -4.81 -1.18 -0.14
N ALA A 83 -4.17 -1.57 -1.25
CA ALA A 83 -4.71 -2.48 -2.24
C ALA A 83 -4.38 -3.92 -1.81
N TYR A 84 -5.39 -4.63 -1.30
CA TYR A 84 -5.22 -5.88 -0.58
C TYR A 84 -6.22 -6.96 -1.05
N PRO A 85 -5.76 -8.16 -1.46
CA PRO A 85 -6.64 -9.26 -1.77
C PRO A 85 -7.07 -10.04 -0.54
N TYR A 86 -8.38 -10.22 -0.41
CA TYR A 86 -9.07 -10.99 0.62
C TYR A 86 -8.45 -12.41 0.77
N PHE A 87 -8.09 -12.81 2.00
CA PHE A 87 -7.77 -14.16 2.52
C PHE A 87 -6.37 -14.42 3.14
N ASN A 88 -5.42 -13.48 3.17
CA ASN A 88 -4.14 -13.69 3.87
C ASN A 88 -4.09 -13.01 5.25
N VAL A 89 -4.19 -13.80 6.33
CA VAL A 89 -4.16 -13.31 7.73
C VAL A 89 -2.89 -12.50 8.04
N ASN A 90 -1.74 -12.90 7.50
CA ASN A 90 -0.49 -12.18 7.76
C ASN A 90 -0.51 -10.76 7.17
N GLU A 91 -1.09 -10.61 5.99
CA GLU A 91 -1.26 -9.30 5.37
C GLU A 91 -2.28 -8.46 6.13
N MET A 92 -3.36 -9.06 6.66
CA MET A 92 -4.30 -8.33 7.54
C MET A 92 -3.62 -7.78 8.80
N LEU A 93 -2.73 -8.57 9.41
CA LEU A 93 -1.95 -8.12 10.57
C LEU A 93 -1.00 -6.97 10.23
N VAL A 94 -0.42 -6.99 9.03
CA VAL A 94 0.45 -5.92 8.53
C VAL A 94 -0.36 -4.63 8.27
N VAL A 95 -1.57 -4.74 7.72
CA VAL A 95 -2.48 -3.60 7.53
C VAL A 95 -2.90 -3.02 8.88
N GLU A 96 -3.18 -3.88 9.86
CA GLU A 96 -3.50 -3.45 11.22
C GLU A 96 -2.31 -2.76 11.91
N GLU A 97 -1.10 -3.29 11.75
CA GLU A 97 0.15 -2.67 12.23
C GLU A 97 0.34 -1.28 11.62
N LEU A 98 0.19 -1.15 10.29
CA LEU A 98 0.24 0.14 9.60
C LEU A 98 -0.79 1.12 10.15
N TYR A 99 -2.02 0.69 10.39
CA TYR A 99 -3.05 1.54 10.98
C TYR A 99 -2.66 2.01 12.38
N LYS A 100 -2.28 1.09 13.26
CA LYS A 100 -1.94 1.39 14.67
C LYS A 100 -0.74 2.32 14.77
N GLU A 101 0.27 2.14 13.92
CA GLU A 101 1.52 2.89 14.03
C GLU A 101 1.53 4.20 13.22
N ALA A 102 0.87 4.23 12.05
CA ALA A 102 0.99 5.35 11.12
C ALA A 102 -0.27 6.22 11.01
N VAL A 103 -1.42 5.75 11.50
CA VAL A 103 -2.73 6.40 11.27
C VAL A 103 -3.42 6.76 12.58
N LEU A 104 -3.53 5.80 13.49
CA LEU A 104 -4.17 5.99 14.79
C LEU A 104 -3.53 7.16 15.53
N ASN A 105 -4.35 8.06 16.09
CA ASN A 105 -3.93 9.30 16.76
C ASN A 105 -3.23 10.33 15.85
N THR A 106 -3.42 10.25 14.53
CA THR A 106 -2.94 11.25 13.56
C THR A 106 -4.08 11.78 12.69
N GLU A 107 -3.80 12.81 11.89
CA GLU A 107 -4.75 13.28 10.87
C GLU A 107 -4.71 12.48 9.56
N ARG A 108 -3.76 11.55 9.42
CA ARG A 108 -3.62 10.73 8.22
C ARG A 108 -4.86 9.85 8.03
N LYS A 109 -5.17 9.54 6.77
CA LYS A 109 -6.33 8.71 6.42
C LYS A 109 -5.87 7.40 5.79
N MET A 110 -6.63 6.34 6.02
CA MET A 110 -6.37 5.03 5.41
C MET A 110 -7.62 4.53 4.71
N ILE A 111 -7.45 4.06 3.47
CA ILE A 111 -8.50 3.52 2.61
C ILE A 111 -8.07 2.12 2.21
N ILE A 112 -8.90 1.12 2.48
CA ILE A 112 -8.59 -0.27 2.16
C ILE A 112 -9.43 -0.68 0.95
N PHE A 113 -8.74 -1.08 -0.12
CA PHE A 113 -9.33 -1.74 -1.28
C PHE A 113 -9.19 -3.24 -1.09
N ASN A 114 -10.24 -3.85 -0.55
CA ASN A 114 -10.32 -5.28 -0.35
C ASN A 114 -10.87 -5.97 -1.61
N GLY A 115 -10.01 -6.61 -2.40
CA GLY A 115 -10.40 -7.27 -3.64
C GLY A 115 -9.22 -7.92 -4.35
N GLU A 116 -9.50 -8.90 -5.22
CA GLU A 116 -8.48 -9.55 -6.02
C GLU A 116 -7.79 -8.54 -6.95
N LEU A 117 -6.46 -8.57 -6.95
CA LEU A 117 -5.64 -7.72 -7.80
C LEU A 117 -5.28 -8.47 -9.08
N ASP A 118 -5.16 -7.70 -10.17
CA ASP A 118 -4.58 -8.19 -11.40
C ASP A 118 -3.11 -8.60 -11.16
N ARG A 119 -2.72 -9.76 -11.67
CA ARG A 119 -1.37 -10.34 -11.55
C ARG A 119 -0.80 -10.69 -12.92
#